data_AF-A0A7J0AA94-F1
#
_entry.id   AF-A0A7J0AA94-F1
#
_cell.length_a   1.000
_cell.length_b   1.000
_cell.length_c   1.000
_cell.angle_alpha   90.00
_cell.angle_beta   90.00
_cell.angle_gamma   90.00
#
_symmetry.space_group_name_H-M   'P 1'
#
loop_
_entity.id
_entity.type
_entity.pdbx_description
1 polymer ?
#
loop_
_entity_poly.entity_id
_entity_poly.type
_entity_poly.pdbx_seq_one_letter_code
_entity_poly.pdbx_strand_id
1 'polypeptide(L)'
;MKKALLSAAAAICAATLTAAIEEEMMIIRLANGNTVEYPVESVSSVRFEVREIRQDFMVTFPGADPIVTPIINPIFRVVPTETGQPVAFGFGTVETAENPADITAGEFGVLMSVSPSKVYTGTIDLAAEKSSYSLQLLQYEDGEVKTRWIDVTSGEITTSRNIKNGQVSIAIDAIFDDGTSLRVECSGRPSDVTSIDAMIPKHQFSNEAFYYNSDEKLVGNPTVESVSKVSKKISSLGGNAVEFTFDFGDSGYVAGESFGTISILEDFIAAHPEGGDFNLTDHLGLSIMFGHIQLFSIPESNPNYQYMTNVDNGTLSFSVDADGTYHFHLDVLNYYTIPSHSTGNDDPRKGTNEHIILHYDGPVTGD
;
A
#
# COMPACT_ATOMS: atom_id res chain seq x y z
N MET A 1 81.45 -38.10 16.89
CA MET A 1 80.10 -37.60 17.22
C MET A 1 79.56 -36.83 16.03
N LYS A 2 78.32 -37.14 15.57
CA LYS A 2 77.51 -36.34 14.61
C LYS A 2 78.14 -36.21 13.21
N LYS A 3 77.47 -36.31 12.06
CA LYS A 3 76.09 -36.41 11.56
C LYS A 3 76.32 -36.83 10.10
N ALA A 4 75.75 -37.93 9.60
CA ALA A 4 74.42 -38.06 8.99
C ALA A 4 74.62 -38.47 7.52
N LEU A 5 74.11 -39.67 7.21
CA LEU A 5 74.07 -40.28 5.89
C LEU A 5 73.13 -39.51 4.96
N LEU A 6 73.51 -39.42 3.69
CA LEU A 6 72.57 -39.43 2.56
C LEU A 6 73.24 -40.20 1.42
N SER A 7 72.90 -41.47 1.30
CA SER A 7 73.22 -42.31 0.13
C SER A 7 72.09 -42.20 -0.88
N ALA A 8 72.42 -41.70 -2.07
CA ALA A 8 71.58 -41.68 -3.24
C ALA A 8 71.30 -43.12 -3.73
N ALA A 9 70.04 -43.42 -4.02
CA ALA A 9 69.65 -44.61 -4.77
C ALA A 9 69.12 -44.18 -6.14
N ALA A 10 69.69 -44.80 -7.17
CA ALA A 10 69.51 -44.49 -8.58
C ALA A 10 68.09 -44.76 -9.07
N ALA A 11 67.69 -43.95 -10.06
CA ALA A 11 66.43 -43.99 -10.77
C ALA A 11 66.22 -45.31 -11.54
N ILE A 12 65.01 -45.85 -11.45
CA ILE A 12 64.43 -46.75 -12.45
C ILE A 12 63.18 -46.03 -12.97
N CYS A 13 63.24 -45.53 -14.20
CA CYS A 13 62.05 -45.04 -14.91
C CYS A 13 61.23 -46.24 -15.38
N ALA A 14 60.12 -46.52 -14.70
CA ALA A 14 59.04 -47.33 -15.26
C ALA A 14 57.97 -46.37 -15.79
N ALA A 15 57.88 -46.26 -17.11
CA ALA A 15 56.77 -45.57 -17.76
C ALA A 15 55.50 -46.42 -17.57
N THR A 16 54.62 -46.02 -16.66
CA THR A 16 53.26 -46.55 -16.61
C THR A 16 52.48 -45.92 -17.75
N LEU A 17 52.14 -46.74 -18.75
CA LEU A 17 51.03 -46.44 -19.66
C LEU A 17 49.76 -46.36 -18.80
N THR A 18 49.32 -45.15 -18.47
CA THR A 18 47.96 -44.93 -18.00
C THR A 18 47.04 -45.08 -19.20
N ALA A 19 46.33 -46.21 -19.27
CA ALA A 19 45.18 -46.31 -20.15
C ALA A 19 44.18 -45.22 -19.68
N ALA A 20 43.81 -44.31 -20.57
CA ALA A 20 42.71 -43.41 -20.32
C ALA A 20 41.44 -44.28 -20.24
N ILE A 21 40.83 -44.35 -19.07
CA ILE A 21 39.51 -44.93 -18.90
C ILE A 21 38.54 -43.80 -19.24
N GLU A 22 37.80 -43.96 -20.34
CA GLU A 22 36.72 -43.04 -20.67
C GLU A 22 35.55 -43.34 -19.72
N GLU A 23 35.31 -42.46 -18.76
CA GLU A 23 34.12 -42.51 -17.89
C GLU A 23 33.02 -41.65 -18.49
N GLU A 24 31.88 -42.27 -18.83
CA GLU A 24 30.69 -41.56 -19.28
C GLU A 24 29.88 -41.07 -18.07
N MET A 25 29.66 -39.75 -18.01
CA MET A 25 29.00 -39.08 -16.89
C MET A 25 27.72 -38.39 -17.35
N MET A 26 26.66 -38.51 -16.55
CA MET A 26 25.46 -37.67 -16.62
C MET A 26 25.66 -36.43 -15.75
N ILE A 27 25.72 -35.26 -16.36
CA ILE A 27 25.94 -33.97 -15.67
C ILE A 27 24.65 -33.15 -15.71
N ILE A 28 24.09 -32.84 -14.53
CA ILE A 28 22.91 -31.99 -14.36
C ILE A 28 23.35 -30.67 -13.74
N ARG A 29 23.14 -29.57 -14.47
CA ARG A 29 23.36 -28.21 -13.95
C ARG A 29 22.04 -27.62 -13.47
N LEU A 30 21.99 -27.26 -12.20
CA LEU A 30 20.82 -26.66 -11.56
C LEU A 30 20.86 -25.14 -11.72
N ALA A 31 19.67 -24.51 -11.78
CA ALA A 31 19.54 -23.07 -11.97
C ALA A 31 20.16 -22.22 -10.84
N ASN A 32 20.29 -22.80 -9.65
CA ASN A 32 20.99 -22.17 -8.51
C ASN A 32 22.53 -22.25 -8.62
N GLY A 33 23.07 -22.70 -9.75
CA GLY A 33 24.51 -22.80 -10.02
C GLY A 33 25.16 -24.11 -9.56
N ASN A 34 24.43 -24.98 -8.86
CA ASN A 34 24.96 -26.27 -8.41
C ASN A 34 25.03 -27.28 -9.56
N THR A 35 26.00 -28.18 -9.50
CA THR A 35 26.16 -29.29 -10.46
C THR A 35 26.04 -30.61 -9.73
N VAL A 36 25.29 -31.54 -10.32
CA VAL A 36 25.15 -32.92 -9.85
C VAL A 36 25.64 -33.85 -10.96
N GLU A 37 26.54 -34.77 -10.61
CA GLU A 37 27.18 -35.68 -11.56
C GLU A 37 26.93 -37.13 -11.15
N TYR A 38 26.55 -37.97 -12.12
CA TYR A 38 26.33 -39.40 -11.92
C TYR A 38 27.11 -40.19 -12.98
N PRO A 39 27.88 -41.22 -12.60
CA PRO A 39 28.35 -42.21 -13.57
C PRO A 39 27.16 -42.84 -14.27
N VAL A 40 27.17 -42.91 -15.60
CA VAL A 40 26.01 -43.43 -16.36
C VAL A 40 25.66 -44.87 -15.94
N GLU A 41 26.66 -45.69 -15.60
CA GLU A 41 26.48 -47.05 -15.09
C GLU A 41 25.70 -47.14 -13.78
N SER A 42 25.66 -46.05 -13.00
CA SER A 42 24.95 -45.97 -11.72
C SER A 42 23.49 -45.53 -11.88
N VAL A 43 23.06 -45.17 -13.10
CA VAL A 43 21.70 -44.67 -13.37
C VAL A 43 20.82 -45.80 -13.90
N SER A 44 19.91 -46.30 -13.07
CA SER A 44 18.97 -47.38 -13.45
C SER A 44 17.72 -46.87 -14.19
N SER A 45 17.32 -45.61 -13.98
CA SER A 45 16.25 -44.94 -14.72
C SER A 45 16.31 -43.42 -14.56
N VAL A 46 15.85 -42.69 -15.56
CA VAL A 46 15.61 -41.24 -15.49
C VAL A 46 14.13 -41.01 -15.73
N ARG A 47 13.45 -40.38 -14.77
CA ARG A 47 12.03 -40.05 -14.88
C ARG A 47 11.81 -38.58 -14.56
N PHE A 48 11.06 -37.92 -15.43
CA PHE A 48 10.53 -36.59 -15.18
C PHE A 48 9.11 -36.76 -14.64
N GLU A 49 8.88 -36.30 -13.42
CA GLU A 49 7.54 -36.23 -12.83
C GLU A 49 7.03 -34.81 -13.03
N VAL A 50 5.94 -34.66 -13.81
CA VAL A 50 5.20 -33.41 -13.86
C VAL A 50 4.20 -33.46 -12.72
N ARG A 51 4.38 -32.61 -11.71
CA ARG A 51 3.40 -32.43 -10.63
C ARG A 51 2.46 -31.29 -11.04
N GLU A 52 1.16 -31.54 -10.96
CA GLU A 52 0.16 -30.46 -10.99
C GLU A 52 0.34 -29.63 -9.71
N ILE A 53 0.86 -28.41 -9.86
CA ILE A 53 0.74 -27.40 -8.83
C ILE A 53 -0.68 -26.84 -8.99
N ARG A 54 -1.54 -27.04 -7.99
CA ARG A 54 -2.83 -26.35 -7.97
C ARG A 54 -2.54 -24.85 -7.86
N GLN A 55 -2.94 -24.12 -8.89
CA GLN A 55 -2.78 -22.67 -8.97
C GLN A 55 -3.99 -22.05 -8.30
N ASP A 56 -4.00 -22.04 -6.97
CA ASP A 56 -5.16 -21.59 -6.20
C ASP A 56 -5.33 -20.06 -6.31
N PHE A 57 -4.23 -19.29 -6.45
CA PHE A 57 -4.23 -17.84 -6.65
C PHE A 57 -3.32 -17.43 -7.81
N MET A 58 -3.84 -16.65 -8.75
CA MET A 58 -3.07 -16.13 -9.87
C MET A 58 -3.47 -14.69 -10.19
N VAL A 59 -2.46 -13.82 -10.31
CA VAL A 59 -2.60 -12.44 -10.80
C VAL A 59 -1.76 -12.29 -12.05
N THR A 60 -2.31 -11.72 -13.11
CA THR A 60 -1.58 -11.44 -14.35
C THR A 60 -1.73 -9.97 -14.69
N PHE A 61 -0.61 -9.25 -14.75
CA PHE A 61 -0.59 -7.86 -15.21
C PHE A 61 -0.47 -7.80 -16.74
N PRO A 62 -0.95 -6.73 -17.39
CA PRO A 62 -0.82 -6.56 -18.84
C PRO A 62 0.64 -6.68 -19.31
N GLY A 63 0.91 -7.67 -20.16
CA GLY A 63 2.24 -7.89 -20.73
C GLY A 63 3.29 -8.46 -19.77
N ALA A 64 2.89 -8.92 -18.57
CA ALA A 64 3.75 -9.59 -17.62
C ALA A 64 3.45 -11.09 -17.53
N ASP A 65 4.42 -11.86 -17.02
CA ASP A 65 4.18 -13.25 -16.66
C ASP A 65 3.24 -13.34 -15.43
N PRO A 66 2.39 -14.37 -15.34
CA PRO A 66 1.51 -14.54 -14.19
C PRO A 66 2.27 -14.75 -12.88
N ILE A 67 1.85 -14.06 -11.82
CA ILE A 67 2.24 -14.34 -10.45
C ILE A 67 1.31 -15.43 -9.92
N VAL A 68 1.87 -16.56 -9.50
CA VAL A 68 1.13 -17.74 -9.05
C VAL A 68 1.54 -18.08 -7.63
N THR A 69 0.56 -18.16 -6.73
CA THR A 69 0.79 -18.54 -5.33
C THR A 69 -0.02 -19.79 -4.96
N PRO A 70 0.59 -20.82 -4.37
CA PRO A 70 -0.07 -22.10 -4.10
C PRO A 70 -0.92 -22.12 -2.82
N ILE A 71 -1.07 -21.00 -2.11
CA ILE A 71 -1.70 -20.97 -0.79
C ILE A 71 -2.75 -19.87 -0.71
N ILE A 72 -3.98 -20.29 -0.42
CA ILE A 72 -5.07 -19.41 0.02
C ILE A 72 -5.64 -20.03 1.30
N ASN A 73 -5.14 -19.62 2.46
CA ASN A 73 -5.82 -19.84 3.73
C ASN A 73 -5.33 -18.84 4.77
N PRO A 74 -6.24 -18.25 5.56
CA PRO A 74 -7.64 -18.63 5.79
C PRO A 74 -8.66 -17.78 5.01
N ILE A 75 -9.90 -18.27 4.95
CA ILE A 75 -11.06 -17.52 4.46
C ILE A 75 -11.77 -16.89 5.66
N PHE A 76 -11.85 -15.57 5.72
CA PHE A 76 -12.69 -14.83 6.65
C PHE A 76 -14.05 -14.57 6.03
N ARG A 77 -15.10 -14.62 6.84
CA ARG A 77 -16.48 -14.35 6.41
C ARG A 77 -17.16 -13.37 7.37
N VAL A 78 -17.75 -12.33 6.83
CA VAL A 78 -18.70 -11.47 7.56
C VAL A 78 -20.10 -12.00 7.29
N VAL A 79 -20.75 -12.51 8.34
CA VAL A 79 -22.15 -12.93 8.27
C VAL A 79 -23.03 -11.70 8.56
N PRO A 80 -23.96 -11.34 7.68
CA PRO A 80 -24.84 -10.20 7.90
C PRO A 80 -25.70 -10.41 9.15
N THR A 81 -25.85 -9.34 9.94
CA THR A 81 -26.73 -9.31 11.12
C THR A 81 -28.20 -9.10 10.75
N GLU A 82 -28.46 -8.54 9.57
CA GLU A 82 -29.79 -8.24 9.05
C GLU A 82 -30.10 -9.04 7.78
N THR A 83 -31.35 -9.51 7.66
CA THR A 83 -31.82 -10.18 6.44
C THR A 83 -31.76 -9.25 5.25
N GLY A 84 -31.20 -9.72 4.13
CA GLY A 84 -31.11 -8.94 2.90
C GLY A 84 -29.77 -8.22 2.70
N GLN A 85 -28.87 -8.26 3.69
CA GLN A 85 -27.51 -7.74 3.57
C GLN A 85 -26.55 -8.76 2.94
N PRO A 86 -25.53 -8.31 2.18
CA PRO A 86 -24.58 -9.21 1.52
C PRO A 86 -23.73 -9.99 2.51
N VAL A 87 -23.18 -11.12 2.05
CA VAL A 87 -22.13 -11.86 2.75
C VAL A 87 -20.79 -11.40 2.21
N ALA A 88 -19.87 -10.99 3.08
CA ALA A 88 -18.52 -10.61 2.67
C ALA A 88 -17.50 -11.70 2.96
N PHE A 89 -16.48 -11.80 2.11
CA PHE A 89 -15.35 -12.71 2.25
C PHE A 89 -14.05 -11.94 2.11
N GLY A 90 -13.07 -12.34 2.92
CA GLY A 90 -11.71 -11.83 2.89
C GLY A 90 -10.73 -12.99 2.91
N PHE A 91 -9.76 -13.01 2.01
CA PHE A 91 -8.69 -14.00 1.96
C PHE A 91 -7.49 -13.44 1.19
N GLY A 92 -6.38 -14.15 1.14
CA GLY A 92 -5.19 -13.66 0.45
C GLY A 92 -4.13 -14.74 0.29
N THR A 93 -2.91 -14.32 -0.02
CA THR A 93 -1.77 -15.20 -0.34
C THR A 93 -0.87 -15.48 0.86
N VAL A 94 -1.30 -15.14 2.08
CA VAL A 94 -0.60 -15.52 3.32
C VAL A 94 -0.88 -16.98 3.65
N GLU A 95 0.08 -17.70 4.23
CA GLU A 95 -0.07 -19.12 4.57
C GLU A 95 -0.92 -19.35 5.82
N THR A 96 -0.80 -18.43 6.79
CA THR A 96 -1.50 -18.48 8.07
C THR A 96 -1.93 -17.07 8.45
N ALA A 97 -3.20 -16.92 8.81
CA ALA A 97 -3.77 -15.70 9.36
C ALA A 97 -4.74 -16.10 10.48
N GLU A 98 -4.78 -15.37 11.58
CA GLU A 98 -5.77 -15.61 12.65
C GLU A 98 -6.91 -14.59 12.56
N ASN A 99 -6.60 -13.39 12.07
CA ASN A 99 -7.53 -12.29 11.90
C ASN A 99 -7.36 -11.64 10.51
N PRO A 100 -8.35 -10.85 10.04
CA PRO A 100 -8.28 -10.21 8.73
C PRO A 100 -7.04 -9.32 8.52
N ALA A 101 -6.55 -8.66 9.59
CA ALA A 101 -5.34 -7.82 9.50
C ALA A 101 -4.07 -8.62 9.13
N ASP A 102 -4.00 -9.90 9.53
CA ASP A 102 -2.81 -10.72 9.29
C ASP A 102 -2.64 -11.06 7.79
N ILE A 103 -3.67 -10.83 6.96
CA ILE A 103 -3.59 -11.01 5.50
C ILE A 103 -2.55 -10.08 4.86
N THR A 104 -2.29 -8.90 5.44
CA THR A 104 -1.35 -7.90 4.89
C THR A 104 0.10 -8.37 4.90
N ALA A 105 0.41 -9.46 5.60
CA ALA A 105 1.73 -10.10 5.56
C ALA A 105 1.97 -10.93 4.28
N GLY A 106 0.92 -11.21 3.50
CA GLY A 106 1.02 -11.79 2.16
C GLY A 106 1.18 -10.72 1.09
N GLU A 107 1.50 -11.13 -0.15
CA GLU A 107 1.62 -10.21 -1.29
C GLU A 107 0.27 -9.67 -1.80
N PHE A 108 -0.79 -10.48 -1.72
CA PHE A 108 -2.12 -10.10 -2.21
C PHE A 108 -3.23 -10.44 -1.22
N GLY A 109 -4.28 -9.62 -1.27
CA GLY A 109 -5.55 -9.81 -0.57
C GLY A 109 -6.73 -9.65 -1.53
N VAL A 110 -7.83 -10.35 -1.25
CA VAL A 110 -9.09 -10.25 -1.97
C VAL A 110 -10.20 -9.97 -0.98
N LEU A 111 -10.90 -8.87 -1.20
CA LEU A 111 -12.14 -8.55 -0.50
C LEU A 111 -13.28 -8.65 -1.49
N MET A 112 -14.32 -9.41 -1.15
CA MET A 112 -15.50 -9.50 -1.97
C MET A 112 -16.76 -9.51 -1.12
N SER A 113 -17.85 -8.99 -1.66
CA SER A 113 -19.19 -9.19 -1.10
C SER A 113 -20.11 -9.76 -2.16
N VAL A 114 -21.06 -10.59 -1.73
CA VAL A 114 -22.05 -11.20 -2.62
C VAL A 114 -23.44 -10.96 -2.06
N SER A 115 -24.33 -10.49 -2.92
CA SER A 115 -25.72 -10.25 -2.56
C SER A 115 -26.40 -11.53 -2.05
N PRO A 116 -27.39 -11.41 -1.14
CA PRO A 116 -28.07 -12.58 -0.57
C PRO A 116 -28.74 -13.48 -1.62
N SER A 117 -29.16 -12.90 -2.75
CA SER A 117 -29.83 -13.65 -3.82
C SER A 117 -28.87 -14.55 -4.63
N LYS A 118 -27.57 -14.25 -4.58
CA LYS A 118 -26.52 -14.91 -5.38
C LYS A 118 -25.53 -15.73 -4.56
N VAL A 119 -25.40 -15.45 -3.26
CA VAL A 119 -24.46 -16.16 -2.40
C VAL A 119 -24.85 -17.65 -2.30
N TYR A 120 -23.92 -18.54 -2.65
CA TYR A 120 -24.09 -20.00 -2.68
C TYR A 120 -25.12 -20.54 -3.69
N THR A 121 -25.68 -19.72 -4.57
CA THR A 121 -26.81 -20.10 -5.44
C THR A 121 -26.49 -20.10 -6.94
N GLY A 122 -25.22 -19.87 -7.32
CA GLY A 122 -24.77 -19.99 -8.71
C GLY A 122 -23.56 -19.11 -9.03
N THR A 123 -23.34 -18.92 -10.33
CA THR A 123 -22.33 -18.01 -10.87
C THR A 123 -22.91 -16.61 -11.07
N ILE A 124 -22.08 -15.60 -10.81
CA ILE A 124 -22.35 -14.18 -11.05
C ILE A 124 -21.53 -13.76 -12.25
N ASP A 125 -22.17 -13.23 -13.28
CA ASP A 125 -21.49 -12.59 -14.40
C ASP A 125 -21.08 -11.16 -14.01
N LEU A 126 -19.78 -10.88 -14.00
CA LEU A 126 -19.24 -9.60 -13.51
C LEU A 126 -19.52 -8.43 -14.45
N ALA A 127 -19.76 -8.67 -15.74
CA ALA A 127 -20.13 -7.63 -16.68
C ALA A 127 -21.62 -7.27 -16.56
N ALA A 128 -22.48 -8.28 -16.40
CA ALA A 128 -23.94 -8.13 -16.43
C ALA A 128 -24.57 -7.84 -15.06
N GLU A 129 -23.97 -8.32 -13.96
CA GLU A 129 -24.61 -8.37 -12.63
C GLU A 129 -23.89 -7.51 -11.59
N LYS A 130 -23.47 -6.30 -11.98
CA LYS A 130 -22.68 -5.37 -11.13
C LYS A 130 -23.29 -5.03 -9.77
N SER A 131 -24.62 -5.11 -9.61
CA SER A 131 -25.28 -4.88 -8.32
C SER A 131 -25.27 -6.10 -7.38
N SER A 132 -24.81 -7.25 -7.86
CA SER A 132 -24.84 -8.51 -7.11
C SER A 132 -23.54 -8.83 -6.38
N TYR A 133 -22.48 -8.05 -6.61
CA TYR A 133 -21.18 -8.24 -5.99
C TYR A 133 -20.44 -6.93 -5.74
N SER A 134 -19.44 -7.00 -4.86
CA SER A 134 -18.25 -6.14 -4.91
C SER A 134 -17.01 -7.03 -4.94
N LEU A 135 -15.97 -6.62 -5.64
CA LEU A 135 -14.70 -7.34 -5.72
C LEU A 135 -13.56 -6.34 -5.69
N GLN A 136 -12.56 -6.61 -4.86
CA GLN A 136 -11.34 -5.83 -4.76
C GLN A 136 -10.15 -6.77 -4.67
N LEU A 137 -9.14 -6.51 -5.50
CA LEU A 137 -7.81 -7.08 -5.37
C LEU A 137 -6.92 -6.03 -4.71
N LEU A 138 -6.18 -6.43 -3.68
CA LEU A 138 -5.18 -5.62 -2.98
C LEU A 138 -3.82 -6.23 -3.22
N GLN A 139 -2.84 -5.41 -3.56
CA GLN A 139 -1.43 -5.75 -3.48
C GLN A 139 -0.84 -5.07 -2.26
N TYR A 140 -0.09 -5.83 -1.46
CA TYR A 140 0.57 -5.32 -0.28
C TYR A 140 2.08 -5.14 -0.49
N GLU A 141 2.63 -4.12 0.16
CA GLU A 141 4.07 -3.90 0.30
C GLU A 141 4.31 -3.37 1.72
N ASP A 142 5.28 -3.96 2.43
CA ASP A 142 5.63 -3.60 3.82
C ASP A 142 4.45 -3.53 4.81
N GLY A 143 3.41 -4.36 4.59
CA GLY A 143 2.23 -4.44 5.44
C GLY A 143 1.15 -3.39 5.13
N GLU A 144 1.30 -2.64 4.04
CA GLU A 144 0.37 -1.59 3.57
C GLU A 144 -0.22 -1.90 2.20
N VAL A 145 -1.29 -1.22 1.82
CA VAL A 145 -1.87 -1.37 0.47
C VAL A 145 -1.08 -0.53 -0.53
N LYS A 146 -0.28 -1.19 -1.36
CA LYS A 146 0.45 -0.55 -2.48
C LYS A 146 -0.49 -0.17 -3.62
N THR A 147 -1.33 -1.12 -4.03
CA THR A 147 -2.22 -0.96 -5.18
C THR A 147 -3.55 -1.65 -4.90
N ARG A 148 -4.64 -1.07 -5.42
CA ARG A 148 -5.99 -1.60 -5.29
C ARG A 148 -6.73 -1.56 -6.63
N TRP A 149 -7.29 -2.70 -7.02
CA TRP A 149 -8.14 -2.82 -8.20
C TRP A 149 -9.58 -3.08 -7.77
N ILE A 150 -10.52 -2.27 -8.29
CA ILE A 150 -11.94 -2.29 -7.88
C ILE A 150 -12.86 -2.36 -9.12
N ASP A 151 -12.45 -1.74 -10.22
CA ASP A 151 -13.25 -1.62 -11.42
C ASP A 151 -13.13 -2.86 -12.31
N VAL A 152 -14.04 -3.82 -12.08
CA VAL A 152 -14.12 -5.05 -12.88
C VAL A 152 -14.89 -4.82 -14.18
N THR A 153 -14.35 -5.29 -15.29
CA THR A 153 -14.95 -5.17 -16.62
C THR A 153 -15.65 -6.44 -17.09
N SER A 154 -15.12 -7.61 -16.74
CA SER A 154 -15.68 -8.91 -17.14
C SER A 154 -15.19 -10.03 -16.24
N GLY A 155 -15.81 -11.21 -16.37
CA GLY A 155 -15.46 -12.41 -15.61
C GLY A 155 -16.64 -13.01 -14.86
N GLU A 156 -16.33 -13.92 -13.94
CA GLU A 156 -17.30 -14.67 -13.15
C GLU A 156 -16.86 -14.84 -11.69
N ILE A 157 -17.83 -14.82 -10.78
CA ILE A 157 -17.67 -15.26 -9.39
C ILE A 157 -18.62 -16.43 -9.13
N THR A 158 -18.11 -17.52 -8.58
CA THR A 158 -18.92 -18.63 -8.08
C THR A 158 -18.64 -18.84 -6.60
N THR A 159 -19.71 -18.93 -5.81
CA THR A 159 -19.63 -19.34 -4.41
C THR A 159 -20.50 -20.56 -4.19
N SER A 160 -20.03 -21.50 -3.37
CA SER A 160 -20.83 -22.66 -2.95
C SER A 160 -20.55 -23.01 -1.50
N ARG A 161 -21.52 -23.65 -0.85
CA ARG A 161 -21.41 -24.09 0.54
C ARG A 161 -21.84 -25.53 0.70
N ASN A 162 -20.96 -26.35 1.23
CA ASN A 162 -21.30 -27.68 1.67
C ASN A 162 -21.96 -27.62 3.05
N ILE A 163 -23.27 -27.87 3.08
CA ILE A 163 -24.10 -27.77 4.28
C ILE A 163 -23.67 -28.79 5.37
N LYS A 164 -23.05 -29.92 4.98
CA LYS A 164 -22.70 -31.00 5.92
C LYS A 164 -21.47 -30.67 6.76
N ASN A 165 -20.46 -30.04 6.18
CA ASN A 165 -19.18 -29.74 6.86
C ASN A 165 -18.92 -28.22 6.99
N GLY A 166 -19.81 -27.37 6.47
CA GLY A 166 -19.68 -25.91 6.51
C GLY A 166 -18.61 -25.34 5.59
N GLN A 167 -17.99 -26.17 4.75
CA GLN A 167 -16.96 -25.73 3.80
C GLN A 167 -17.57 -24.80 2.75
N VAL A 168 -16.88 -23.70 2.48
CA VAL A 168 -17.19 -22.77 1.41
C VAL A 168 -16.14 -22.91 0.34
N SER A 169 -16.57 -22.89 -0.92
CA SER A 169 -15.67 -22.81 -2.07
C SER A 169 -15.97 -21.53 -2.83
N ILE A 170 -14.92 -20.82 -3.22
CA ILE A 170 -14.95 -19.57 -3.95
C ILE A 170 -14.09 -19.77 -5.20
N ALA A 171 -14.66 -19.46 -6.36
CA ALA A 171 -13.93 -19.36 -7.62
C ALA A 171 -14.15 -17.96 -8.20
N ILE A 172 -13.07 -17.33 -8.63
CA ILE A 172 -13.07 -16.01 -9.27
C ILE A 172 -12.25 -16.11 -10.54
N ASP A 173 -12.80 -15.60 -11.64
CA ASP A 173 -12.06 -15.31 -12.85
C ASP A 173 -12.48 -13.91 -13.28
N ALA A 174 -11.64 -12.90 -13.06
CA ALA A 174 -12.01 -11.49 -13.21
C ALA A 174 -10.96 -10.72 -14.01
N ILE A 175 -11.41 -9.77 -14.82
CA ILE A 175 -10.57 -8.82 -15.54
C ILE A 175 -10.94 -7.41 -15.09
N PHE A 176 -9.96 -6.65 -14.61
CA PHE A 176 -10.09 -5.25 -14.23
C PHE A 176 -9.94 -4.32 -15.45
N ASP A 177 -10.28 -3.05 -15.28
CA ASP A 177 -10.30 -2.03 -16.34
C ASP A 177 -8.92 -1.71 -16.94
N ASP A 178 -7.85 -1.84 -16.14
CA ASP A 178 -6.47 -1.73 -16.58
C ASP A 178 -5.94 -2.96 -17.33
N GLY A 179 -6.75 -4.03 -17.41
CA GLY A 179 -6.40 -5.31 -18.04
C GLY A 179 -5.72 -6.31 -17.10
N THR A 180 -5.53 -5.98 -15.82
CA THR A 180 -5.09 -6.92 -14.80
C THR A 180 -6.14 -8.02 -14.64
N SER A 181 -5.73 -9.29 -14.56
CA SER A 181 -6.64 -10.41 -14.35
C SER A 181 -6.36 -11.13 -13.04
N LEU A 182 -7.42 -11.51 -12.33
CA LEU A 182 -7.40 -12.31 -11.11
C LEU A 182 -8.08 -13.65 -11.37
N ARG A 183 -7.37 -14.75 -11.09
CA ARG A 183 -7.95 -16.09 -11.05
C ARG A 183 -7.72 -16.73 -9.69
N VAL A 184 -8.80 -17.15 -9.05
CA VAL A 184 -8.79 -17.74 -7.72
C VAL A 184 -9.65 -18.99 -7.71
N GLU A 185 -9.14 -20.05 -7.10
CA GLU A 185 -9.91 -21.21 -6.66
C GLU A 185 -9.51 -21.55 -5.23
N CYS A 186 -10.39 -21.29 -4.27
CA CYS A 186 -10.12 -21.60 -2.86
C CYS A 186 -11.30 -22.35 -2.21
N SER A 187 -10.97 -23.18 -1.23
CA SER A 187 -11.97 -23.95 -0.49
C SER A 187 -11.52 -24.19 0.94
N GLY A 188 -12.36 -23.84 1.89
CA GLY A 188 -12.03 -23.92 3.32
C GLY A 188 -13.26 -23.73 4.18
N ARG A 189 -13.12 -23.98 5.48
CA ARG A 189 -14.16 -23.59 6.45
C ARG A 189 -13.88 -22.14 6.85
N PRO A 190 -14.78 -21.18 6.56
CA PRO A 190 -14.51 -19.80 6.90
C PRO A 190 -14.51 -19.57 8.42
N SER A 191 -13.65 -18.65 8.85
CA SER A 191 -13.70 -18.04 10.18
C SER A 191 -14.67 -16.85 10.14
N ASP A 192 -15.70 -16.88 10.97
CA ASP A 192 -16.68 -15.79 11.05
C ASP A 192 -16.09 -14.62 11.85
N VAL A 193 -16.07 -13.43 11.25
CA VAL A 193 -15.52 -12.19 11.82
C VAL A 193 -16.57 -11.07 11.73
N THR A 194 -16.41 -10.03 12.54
CA THR A 194 -17.32 -8.88 12.55
C THR A 194 -17.11 -7.93 11.39
N SER A 195 -15.87 -7.82 10.90
CA SER A 195 -15.49 -7.01 9.75
C SER A 195 -14.23 -7.57 9.10
N ILE A 196 -14.03 -7.27 7.82
CA ILE A 196 -12.80 -7.51 7.06
C ILE A 196 -12.08 -6.20 6.70
N ASP A 197 -12.53 -5.05 7.21
CA ASP A 197 -11.98 -3.73 6.87
C ASP A 197 -10.49 -3.62 7.24
N ALA A 198 -10.04 -4.36 8.26
CA ALA A 198 -8.64 -4.39 8.68
C ALA A 198 -7.69 -5.02 7.64
N MET A 199 -8.21 -5.67 6.59
CA MET A 199 -7.41 -6.07 5.41
C MET A 199 -6.98 -4.88 4.56
N ILE A 200 -7.61 -3.71 4.75
CA ILE A 200 -7.15 -2.42 4.27
C ILE A 200 -6.57 -1.70 5.49
N PRO A 201 -5.29 -1.93 5.82
CA PRO A 201 -4.63 -1.25 6.92
C PRO A 201 -4.74 0.27 6.69
N LYS A 202 -4.85 1.01 7.79
CA LYS A 202 -4.65 2.46 7.71
C LYS A 202 -3.23 2.69 7.24
N HIS A 203 -3.08 3.49 6.19
CA HIS A 203 -1.79 3.94 5.69
C HIS A 203 -0.98 4.53 6.83
N GLN A 204 0.19 3.97 7.12
CA GLN A 204 1.17 4.53 8.03
C GLN A 204 2.02 5.47 7.21
N PHE A 205 1.64 6.74 7.26
CA PHE A 205 2.30 7.72 6.46
C PHE A 205 3.79 7.79 6.79
N SER A 206 4.65 7.81 5.77
CA SER A 206 6.07 8.14 5.90
C SER A 206 6.27 9.67 5.78
N ASN A 207 7.50 10.17 5.55
CA ASN A 207 7.70 11.60 5.24
C ASN A 207 7.27 11.93 3.81
N GLU A 208 5.95 12.00 3.61
CA GLU A 208 5.31 11.99 2.31
C GLU A 208 4.16 13.00 2.22
N ALA A 209 3.81 13.35 0.98
CA ALA A 209 2.73 14.27 0.70
C ALA A 209 1.96 13.84 -0.55
N PHE A 210 0.64 13.89 -0.50
CA PHE A 210 -0.27 13.49 -1.58
C PHE A 210 -1.17 14.65 -1.99
N TYR A 211 -1.13 14.96 -3.27
CA TYR A 211 -2.01 15.95 -3.88
C TYR A 211 -2.95 15.28 -4.87
N TYR A 212 -4.25 15.34 -4.61
CA TYR A 212 -5.29 14.96 -5.55
C TYR A 212 -5.83 16.21 -6.23
N ASN A 213 -5.93 16.18 -7.56
CA ASN A 213 -6.53 17.28 -8.30
C ASN A 213 -8.06 17.32 -8.15
N SER A 214 -8.70 18.28 -8.82
CA SER A 214 -10.16 18.45 -8.81
C SER A 214 -10.95 17.24 -9.34
N ASP A 215 -10.31 16.34 -10.09
CA ASP A 215 -10.91 15.11 -10.61
C ASP A 215 -10.66 13.90 -9.68
N GLU A 216 -10.18 14.15 -8.45
CA GLU A 216 -9.84 13.15 -7.43
C GLU A 216 -8.73 12.17 -7.88
N LYS A 217 -7.95 12.56 -8.89
CA LYS A 217 -6.79 11.80 -9.34
C LYS A 217 -5.56 12.27 -8.59
N LEU A 218 -4.80 11.32 -8.08
CA LEU A 218 -3.47 11.58 -7.54
C LEU A 218 -2.61 12.21 -8.65
N VAL A 219 -2.00 13.37 -8.35
CA VAL A 219 -1.10 14.07 -9.24
C VAL A 219 0.32 13.96 -8.70
N GLY A 220 1.22 13.42 -9.51
CA GLY A 220 2.59 13.12 -9.12
C GLY A 220 2.89 11.62 -9.20
N ASN A 221 4.16 11.26 -9.01
CA ASN A 221 4.57 9.86 -8.92
C ASN A 221 4.35 9.39 -7.46
N PRO A 222 3.67 8.27 -7.17
CA PRO A 222 3.40 7.81 -5.80
C PRO A 222 4.66 7.48 -4.98
N THR A 223 5.85 7.55 -5.59
CA THR A 223 7.15 7.55 -4.91
C THR A 223 7.60 8.99 -4.61
N VAL A 224 6.80 9.77 -3.89
CA VAL A 224 7.35 10.91 -3.13
C VAL A 224 7.60 10.40 -1.72
N GLU A 225 8.67 9.63 -1.57
CA GLU A 225 9.46 9.83 -0.38
C GLU A 225 10.06 11.24 -0.47
N SER A 226 9.99 11.94 0.65
CA SER A 226 10.74 13.13 0.99
C SER A 226 10.04 14.45 0.67
N VAL A 227 9.20 14.86 1.62
CA VAL A 227 9.52 16.12 2.31
C VAL A 227 11.03 16.08 2.62
N SER A 228 11.83 16.64 1.73
CA SER A 228 13.30 16.52 1.71
C SER A 228 13.91 17.27 2.88
N LYS A 229 13.24 18.35 3.27
CA LYS A 229 13.63 19.21 4.37
C LYS A 229 12.41 19.99 4.85
N VAL A 230 12.35 20.17 6.17
CA VAL A 230 11.49 21.19 6.77
C VAL A 230 12.37 22.27 7.40
N SER A 231 12.02 23.52 7.13
CA SER A 231 12.62 24.66 7.81
C SER A 231 11.57 25.54 8.45
N LYS A 232 11.92 26.18 9.56
CA LYS A 232 11.07 27.18 10.21
C LYS A 232 11.72 28.55 10.21
N LYS A 233 10.89 29.58 10.26
CA LYS A 233 11.26 30.96 10.57
C LYS A 233 10.09 31.66 11.23
N ILE A 234 10.36 32.76 11.92
CA ILE A 234 9.30 33.70 12.30
C ILE A 234 8.73 34.34 11.03
N SER A 235 7.42 34.20 10.82
CA SER A 235 6.72 34.75 9.67
C SER A 235 6.75 36.27 9.68
N SER A 236 7.10 36.85 8.54
CA SER A 236 7.10 38.30 8.34
C SER A 236 5.69 38.89 8.14
N LEU A 237 4.66 38.04 8.02
CA LEU A 237 3.30 38.44 7.67
C LEU A 237 2.48 39.03 8.85
N GLY A 238 3.13 39.26 9.99
CA GLY A 238 2.52 39.84 11.18
C GLY A 238 1.85 38.80 12.08
N GLY A 239 1.70 39.11 13.37
CA GLY A 239 1.02 38.25 14.35
C GLY A 239 1.90 37.22 15.07
N ASN A 240 3.24 37.31 14.99
CA ASN A 240 4.16 36.35 15.61
C ASN A 240 3.83 34.89 15.24
N ALA A 241 3.68 34.59 13.95
CA ALA A 241 3.52 33.20 13.51
C ALA A 241 4.88 32.55 13.27
N VAL A 242 4.99 31.24 13.50
CA VAL A 242 6.08 30.41 13.01
C VAL A 242 5.64 29.79 11.69
N GLU A 243 6.40 30.05 10.63
CA GLU A 243 6.17 29.50 9.29
C GLU A 243 7.07 28.30 9.09
N PHE A 244 6.49 27.12 8.90
CA PHE A 244 7.15 25.89 8.51
C PHE A 244 7.06 25.73 7.00
N THR A 245 8.22 25.65 6.34
CA THR A 245 8.36 25.42 4.90
C THR A 245 8.75 23.97 4.66
N PHE A 246 7.93 23.25 3.90
CA PHE A 246 8.13 21.87 3.47
C PHE A 246 8.70 21.90 2.06
N ASP A 247 9.89 21.31 1.87
CA ASP A 247 10.59 21.24 0.59
C ASP A 247 10.35 19.88 -0.07
N PHE A 248 9.76 19.89 -1.27
CA PHE A 248 9.40 18.71 -2.05
C PHE A 248 10.40 18.41 -3.18
N GLY A 249 11.54 19.10 -3.20
CA GLY A 249 12.59 18.93 -4.19
C GLY A 249 12.19 19.35 -5.61
N ASP A 250 12.97 18.87 -6.58
CA ASP A 250 12.85 19.27 -7.98
C ASP A 250 11.61 18.68 -8.69
N SER A 251 11.01 17.62 -8.13
CA SER A 251 9.77 17.04 -8.66
C SER A 251 8.55 17.93 -8.48
N GLY A 252 8.60 18.86 -7.53
CA GLY A 252 7.47 19.71 -7.17
C GLY A 252 6.31 18.92 -6.55
N TYR A 253 5.30 19.66 -6.09
CA TYR A 253 4.11 19.11 -5.45
C TYR A 253 2.83 19.71 -6.07
N VAL A 254 2.13 20.60 -5.37
CA VAL A 254 0.94 21.27 -5.93
C VAL A 254 1.35 22.21 -7.07
N ALA A 255 0.72 22.04 -8.23
CA ALA A 255 1.01 22.81 -9.46
C ALA A 255 2.50 22.80 -9.88
N GLY A 256 3.28 21.80 -9.44
CA GLY A 256 4.72 21.71 -9.70
C GLY A 256 5.59 22.64 -8.85
N GLU A 257 5.04 23.26 -7.80
CA GLU A 257 5.85 24.06 -6.86
C GLU A 257 6.69 23.17 -5.94
N SER A 258 7.96 23.52 -5.76
CA SER A 258 8.91 22.78 -4.92
C SER A 258 8.72 23.00 -3.42
N PHE A 259 7.84 23.89 -3.00
CA PHE A 259 7.64 24.20 -1.60
C PHE A 259 6.17 24.44 -1.26
N GLY A 260 5.84 24.25 0.01
CA GLY A 260 4.61 24.75 0.61
C GLY A 260 4.82 25.05 2.07
N THR A 261 3.87 25.78 2.67
CA THR A 261 4.02 26.30 4.02
C THR A 261 2.80 26.06 4.89
N ILE A 262 3.06 25.74 6.15
CA ILE A 262 2.09 25.82 7.24
C ILE A 262 2.60 26.89 8.20
N SER A 263 1.78 27.91 8.47
CA SER A 263 2.08 28.90 9.51
C SER A 263 1.16 28.72 10.70
N ILE A 264 1.74 28.78 11.89
CA ILE A 264 1.05 28.60 13.17
C ILE A 264 1.39 29.79 14.07
N LEU A 265 0.38 30.46 14.64
CA LEU A 265 0.62 31.52 15.62
C LEU A 265 1.43 31.00 16.82
N GLU A 266 2.40 31.79 17.29
CA GLU A 266 3.25 31.41 18.44
C GLU A 266 2.42 31.20 19.71
N ASP A 267 1.40 32.04 19.95
CA ASP A 267 0.45 31.86 21.06
C ASP A 267 -0.32 30.53 20.98
N PHE A 268 -0.58 30.04 19.76
CA PHE A 268 -1.23 28.74 19.55
C PHE A 268 -0.30 27.60 19.93
N ILE A 269 0.97 27.66 19.51
CA ILE A 269 2.01 26.69 19.91
C ILE A 269 2.19 26.71 21.44
N ALA A 270 2.28 27.90 22.03
CA ALA A 270 2.47 28.07 23.47
C ALA A 270 1.28 27.53 24.30
N ALA A 271 0.06 27.60 23.77
CA ALA A 271 -1.13 27.04 24.40
C ALA A 271 -1.21 25.51 24.31
N HIS A 272 -0.47 24.88 23.37
CA HIS A 272 -0.50 23.45 23.10
C HIS A 272 0.93 22.85 23.11
N PRO A 273 1.63 22.86 24.26
CA PRO A 273 3.04 22.47 24.34
C PRO A 273 3.29 20.99 24.04
N GLU A 274 2.30 20.13 24.24
CA GLU A 274 2.36 18.69 23.91
C GLU A 274 1.88 18.40 22.49
N GLY A 275 1.43 19.43 21.76
CA GLY A 275 0.77 19.26 20.48
C GLY A 275 -0.68 18.78 20.59
N GLY A 276 -1.23 18.32 19.47
CA GLY A 276 -2.57 17.74 19.39
C GLY A 276 -3.13 17.69 17.98
N ASP A 277 -4.35 17.14 17.86
CA ASP A 277 -5.14 17.11 16.64
C ASP A 277 -6.11 18.28 16.61
N PHE A 278 -6.01 19.13 15.59
CA PHE A 278 -6.75 20.37 15.50
C PHE A 278 -7.64 20.38 14.27
N ASN A 279 -8.95 20.47 14.47
CA ASN A 279 -9.86 20.83 13.39
C ASN A 279 -9.58 22.27 12.97
N LEU A 280 -9.30 22.50 11.69
CA LEU A 280 -8.96 23.82 11.18
C LEU A 280 -10.11 24.83 11.32
N THR A 281 -11.35 24.35 11.43
CA THR A 281 -12.55 25.18 11.64
C THR A 281 -12.71 25.67 13.07
N ASP A 282 -12.21 24.91 14.04
CA ASP A 282 -12.43 25.14 15.47
C ASP A 282 -11.24 25.87 16.11
N HIS A 283 -10.07 25.76 15.50
CA HIS A 283 -8.80 26.26 15.99
C HIS A 283 -8.24 27.34 15.07
N LEU A 284 -8.23 28.58 15.57
CA LEU A 284 -7.80 29.76 14.85
C LEU A 284 -6.31 30.04 15.04
N GLY A 285 -5.69 30.68 14.05
CA GLY A 285 -4.28 31.04 14.04
C GLY A 285 -3.40 30.17 13.14
N LEU A 286 -3.99 29.58 12.11
CA LEU A 286 -3.32 28.66 11.19
C LEU A 286 -3.47 29.15 9.76
N SER A 287 -2.45 28.96 8.93
CA SER A 287 -2.58 29.14 7.48
C SER A 287 -1.81 28.08 6.72
N ILE A 288 -2.39 27.63 5.61
CA ILE A 288 -1.89 26.58 4.73
C ILE A 288 -1.73 27.19 3.34
N MET A 289 -0.53 27.10 2.78
CA MET A 289 -0.24 27.62 1.43
C MET A 289 0.58 26.58 0.65
N PHE A 290 -0.02 26.00 -0.38
CA PHE A 290 0.62 25.05 -1.29
C PHE A 290 0.21 25.40 -2.72
N GLY A 291 1.13 25.95 -3.53
CA GLY A 291 0.77 26.40 -4.87
C GLY A 291 -0.31 27.50 -4.86
N HIS A 292 -1.32 27.29 -5.69
CA HIS A 292 -2.50 28.17 -5.73
C HIS A 292 -3.47 27.95 -4.56
N ILE A 293 -3.31 26.89 -3.77
CA ILE A 293 -4.17 26.59 -2.63
C ILE A 293 -3.70 27.43 -1.44
N GLN A 294 -4.57 28.32 -0.97
CA GLN A 294 -4.34 29.17 0.18
C GLN A 294 -5.56 29.06 1.08
N LEU A 295 -5.36 28.61 2.32
CA LEU A 295 -6.43 28.38 3.28
C LEU A 295 -6.04 29.01 4.63
N PHE A 296 -6.96 29.74 5.23
CA PHE A 296 -6.71 30.44 6.49
C PHE A 296 -7.72 30.02 7.55
N SER A 297 -7.25 29.81 8.76
CA SER A 297 -8.09 29.74 9.95
C SER A 297 -7.78 30.95 10.82
N ILE A 298 -8.61 31.99 10.72
CA ILE A 298 -8.41 33.27 11.42
C ILE A 298 -9.74 33.77 12.01
N PRO A 299 -9.70 34.53 13.11
CA PRO A 299 -10.92 35.04 13.73
C PRO A 299 -11.64 36.07 12.87
N GLU A 300 -12.98 36.12 12.97
CA GLU A 300 -13.82 37.16 12.33
C GLU A 300 -13.41 38.59 12.71
N SER A 301 -12.82 38.76 13.90
CA SER A 301 -12.32 40.05 14.37
C SER A 301 -11.09 40.54 13.62
N ASN A 302 -10.42 39.68 12.84
CA ASN A 302 -9.30 40.08 12.01
C ASN A 302 -9.80 40.99 10.86
N PRO A 303 -9.23 42.19 10.66
CA PRO A 303 -9.66 43.10 9.59
C PRO A 303 -9.63 42.50 8.17
N ASN A 304 -8.79 41.48 7.95
CA ASN A 304 -8.64 40.79 6.68
C ASN A 304 -9.56 39.58 6.52
N TYR A 305 -10.28 39.16 7.58
CA TYR A 305 -11.15 37.97 7.57
C TYR A 305 -12.08 37.93 6.35
N GLN A 306 -12.70 39.06 6.03
CA GLN A 306 -13.65 39.18 4.93
C GLN A 306 -13.04 38.92 3.53
N TYR A 307 -11.72 39.06 3.37
CA TYR A 307 -11.01 38.94 2.09
C TYR A 307 -10.23 37.63 1.96
N MET A 308 -10.20 36.82 3.02
CA MET A 308 -9.41 35.58 3.04
C MET A 308 -10.27 34.36 2.70
N THR A 309 -9.60 33.33 2.20
CA THR A 309 -10.12 31.99 1.93
C THR A 309 -10.18 31.21 3.24
N ASN A 310 -11.23 31.47 4.02
CA ASN A 310 -11.40 30.88 5.34
C ASN A 310 -11.76 29.40 5.20
N VAL A 311 -10.90 28.54 5.72
CA VAL A 311 -11.05 27.08 5.64
C VAL A 311 -12.33 26.63 6.35
N ASP A 312 -13.00 25.63 5.79
CA ASP A 312 -14.26 25.10 6.32
C ASP A 312 -14.22 23.58 6.59
N ASN A 313 -13.04 22.99 6.52
CA ASN A 313 -12.80 21.55 6.68
C ASN A 313 -11.33 21.29 7.08
N GLY A 314 -11.00 20.02 7.28
CA GLY A 314 -9.64 19.56 7.43
C GLY A 314 -9.09 19.60 8.85
N THR A 315 -7.99 18.89 9.02
CA THR A 315 -7.33 18.66 10.31
C THR A 315 -5.83 18.88 10.17
N LEU A 316 -5.24 19.47 11.20
CA LEU A 316 -3.79 19.56 11.39
C LEU A 316 -3.43 18.94 12.73
N SER A 317 -2.57 17.91 12.72
CA SER A 317 -1.85 17.47 13.91
C SER A 317 -0.47 18.12 13.93
N PHE A 318 -0.08 18.62 15.10
CA PHE A 318 1.25 19.17 15.33
C PHE A 318 1.73 18.77 16.71
N SER A 319 2.92 18.20 16.83
CA SER A 319 3.61 17.99 18.11
C SER A 319 5.12 18.06 17.95
N VAL A 320 5.83 18.19 19.07
CA VAL A 320 7.29 18.18 19.12
C VAL A 320 7.73 17.28 20.26
N ASP A 321 8.53 16.27 19.92
CA ASP A 321 9.15 15.39 20.90
C ASP A 321 10.25 16.10 21.68
N ALA A 322 10.60 15.53 22.84
CA ALA A 322 11.64 16.08 23.72
C ALA A 322 13.04 16.12 23.05
N ASP A 323 13.27 15.31 22.02
CA ASP A 323 14.52 15.30 21.25
C ASP A 323 14.54 16.32 20.09
N GLY A 324 13.45 17.08 19.91
CA GLY A 324 13.30 18.09 18.87
C GLY A 324 12.79 17.55 17.53
N THR A 325 12.31 16.30 17.49
CA THR A 325 11.57 15.76 16.34
C THR A 325 10.18 16.40 16.28
N TYR A 326 9.82 16.91 15.10
CA TYR A 326 8.51 17.48 14.85
C TYR A 326 7.63 16.47 14.13
N HIS A 327 6.35 16.46 14.50
CA HIS A 327 5.31 15.66 13.85
C HIS A 327 4.26 16.59 13.25
N PHE A 328 3.98 16.45 11.96
CA PHE A 328 2.99 17.22 11.22
C PHE A 328 2.11 16.29 10.39
N HIS A 329 0.81 16.31 10.64
CA HIS A 329 -0.16 15.55 9.84
C HIS A 329 -1.24 16.52 9.38
N LEU A 330 -1.33 16.78 8.07
CA LEU A 330 -2.34 17.63 7.48
C LEU A 330 -3.22 16.81 6.54
N ASP A 331 -4.52 16.99 6.65
CA ASP A 331 -5.52 16.47 5.72
C ASP A 331 -6.55 17.57 5.49
N VAL A 332 -6.61 18.12 4.26
CA VAL A 332 -7.49 19.26 3.96
C VAL A 332 -7.90 19.30 2.48
N LEU A 333 -9.18 19.57 2.24
CA LEU A 333 -9.70 19.89 0.90
C LEU A 333 -9.60 21.38 0.63
N ASN A 334 -9.40 21.74 -0.64
CA ASN A 334 -9.44 23.12 -1.14
C ASN A 334 -10.88 23.66 -1.18
N TYR A 335 -11.57 23.62 -0.03
CA TYR A 335 -12.85 24.24 0.20
C TYR A 335 -12.74 25.31 1.28
N TYR A 336 -13.40 26.43 1.02
CA TYR A 336 -13.30 27.61 1.87
C TYR A 336 -14.50 28.54 1.68
N THR A 337 -14.60 29.55 2.54
CA THR A 337 -15.53 30.66 2.39
C THR A 337 -14.76 31.97 2.21
N ILE A 338 -15.29 32.88 1.40
CA ILE A 338 -14.80 34.27 1.31
C ILE A 338 -15.97 35.19 1.65
N PRO A 339 -16.05 35.73 2.89
CA PRO A 339 -17.22 36.47 3.35
C PRO A 339 -17.59 37.68 2.47
N SER A 340 -16.60 38.42 1.96
CA SER A 340 -16.85 39.57 1.07
C SER A 340 -17.40 39.20 -0.30
N HIS A 341 -17.29 37.94 -0.70
CA HIS A 341 -17.81 37.41 -1.97
C HIS A 341 -19.13 36.64 -1.78
N SER A 342 -19.66 36.61 -0.56
CA SER A 342 -20.99 36.05 -0.28
C SER A 342 -22.07 37.11 -0.52
N THR A 343 -22.83 36.98 -1.61
CA THR A 343 -23.98 37.85 -1.90
C THR A 343 -25.28 37.05 -1.88
N GLY A 344 -26.13 37.26 -0.86
CA GLY A 344 -27.50 36.70 -0.83
C GLY A 344 -27.58 35.21 -0.46
N ASN A 345 -28.57 34.50 -1.02
CA ASN A 345 -28.89 33.08 -0.76
C ASN A 345 -27.92 32.09 -1.42
N ASP A 346 -26.75 32.53 -1.89
CA ASP A 346 -25.77 31.65 -2.52
C ASP A 346 -25.02 30.84 -1.46
N ASP A 347 -24.60 29.62 -1.84
CA ASP A 347 -23.70 28.83 -1.02
C ASP A 347 -22.40 29.62 -0.78
N PRO A 348 -22.10 29.98 0.49
CA PRO A 348 -20.90 30.73 0.81
C PRO A 348 -19.62 29.90 0.57
N ARG A 349 -19.75 28.57 0.45
CA ARG A 349 -18.65 27.66 0.17
C ARG A 349 -18.19 27.81 -1.29
N LYS A 350 -16.88 27.90 -1.46
CA LYS A 350 -16.13 28.02 -2.72
C LYS A 350 -14.98 27.01 -2.70
N GLY A 351 -14.35 26.82 -3.84
CA GLY A 351 -13.18 25.93 -3.98
C GLY A 351 -13.42 24.76 -4.93
N THR A 352 -12.64 23.70 -4.76
CA THR A 352 -12.57 22.51 -5.63
C THR A 352 -12.39 21.25 -4.79
N ASN A 353 -12.56 20.06 -5.40
CA ASN A 353 -12.24 18.76 -4.79
C ASN A 353 -10.73 18.48 -4.66
N GLU A 354 -9.87 19.47 -4.88
CA GLU A 354 -8.43 19.27 -4.68
C GLU A 354 -8.14 18.95 -3.21
N HIS A 355 -7.30 17.94 -2.97
CA HIS A 355 -7.04 17.39 -1.63
C HIS A 355 -5.54 17.36 -1.35
N ILE A 356 -5.13 17.90 -0.21
CA ILE A 356 -3.77 17.86 0.29
C ILE A 356 -3.73 16.94 1.50
N ILE A 357 -2.87 15.94 1.43
CA ILE A 357 -2.43 15.15 2.58
C ILE A 357 -0.93 15.35 2.75
N LEU A 358 -0.46 15.61 3.96
CA LEU A 358 0.96 15.76 4.26
C LEU A 358 1.24 15.08 5.59
N HIS A 359 2.30 14.29 5.60
CA HIS A 359 2.83 13.69 6.81
C HIS A 359 4.33 13.95 6.90
N TYR A 360 4.77 14.36 8.08
CA TYR A 360 6.17 14.61 8.34
C TYR A 360 6.52 14.37 9.80
N ASP A 361 7.44 13.43 10.00
CA ASP A 361 8.13 13.14 11.25
C ASP A 361 9.63 13.36 11.03
N GLY A 362 10.18 14.40 11.65
CA GLY A 362 11.60 14.66 11.50
C GLY A 362 12.12 15.98 12.05
N PRO A 363 13.43 16.24 11.85
CA PRO A 363 14.08 17.44 12.35
C PRO A 363 13.73 18.67 11.51
N VAL A 364 13.31 19.75 12.18
CA VAL A 364 13.10 21.06 11.56
C VAL A 364 14.32 21.95 11.74
N THR A 365 14.75 22.61 10.66
CA THR A 365 15.93 23.51 10.67
C THR A 365 15.54 24.99 10.67
N GLY A 366 16.36 25.87 11.25
CA GLY A 366 16.11 27.32 11.28
C GLY A 366 15.64 27.84 12.65
N ASP A 367 15.68 29.17 12.80
CA ASP A 367 15.39 29.90 14.03
C ASP A 367 14.00 30.56 14.00
#